data_AF-A0A7D5IUE2-F1
#
_entry.id   AF-A0A7D5IUE2-F1
#
_cell.length_a   1.000
_cell.length_b   1.000
_cell.length_c   1.000
_cell.angle_alpha   90.00
_cell.angle_beta   90.00
_cell.angle_gamma   90.00
#
_symmetry.space_group_name_H-M   'P 1'
#
loop_
_entity.id
_entity.type
_entity.pdbx_description
1 polymer ?
#
loop_
_entity_poly.entity_id
_entity_poly.type
_entity_poly.pdbx_seq_one_letter_code
_entity_poly.pdbx_strand_id
1 'polypeptide(L)'
;MNKIFKVKKNALGQSVACSELATSRSKSRVVATALALAVASGVSMAQDVQFDIDGTQINNLIKASTGQDAQLQGPRKVNINLNDFGKLTLEALAGSAETIFRLKEDVDAVTNTAIANKIDTVHNKADIAENKKNIAENKAYLDSVAEGVLANKVASTRNKADIAANKEYVDVLTKTVISNKIDTVQNKADIDATARYVNGLRDIVNDNAIEVAKIEGLQAQITNNQADTAKNFADTDAKVKANADALKTKVEQRDFNHILENVNTNNAEIAILKANKADVEKTIAETVGYVNSVAEAADKNAMDIAENKAEVAKIGGLQAQITANQADSAKNFTDTNAKIQANKDALETKVEKRDFYHVQDNVNSNNTEIAKLQANKADVEYVDNVAEGVLANKVASATNKADIAENKAYLDSVAEGALANKVASTTNKADIAENKKNIAANKEDINELANTAIANKFDIVHNKAKIHMLETSTLDLTSTKTRVSALENRTSALETRVNKLNKNLSAGIAGTAALSMMPTAGEKGAHYITAGAGHYNGQQAIAIGLTGNSNSGKFNYKVGASATTSGSPVVGAGVGYRWK
;
A
#
# COMPACT_ATOMS: atom_id res chain seq x y z
N MET A 1 50.09 23.54 -89.57
CA MET A 1 49.51 24.83 -89.11
C MET A 1 49.13 24.68 -87.65
N ASN A 2 49.66 25.51 -86.75
CA ASN A 2 49.14 25.61 -85.39
C ASN A 2 47.77 26.29 -85.43
N LYS A 3 46.69 25.56 -85.12
CA LYS A 3 45.37 26.15 -84.88
C LYS A 3 45.16 26.29 -83.37
N ILE A 4 44.97 27.53 -82.93
CA ILE A 4 44.71 27.88 -81.53
C ILE A 4 43.21 27.65 -81.27
N PHE A 5 42.87 26.71 -80.40
CA PHE A 5 41.48 26.49 -79.96
C PHE A 5 41.12 27.52 -78.87
N LYS A 6 40.12 28.37 -79.11
CA LYS A 6 39.53 29.24 -78.07
C LYS A 6 38.51 28.46 -77.26
N VAL A 7 38.84 28.11 -76.02
CA VAL A 7 37.87 27.57 -75.05
C VAL A 7 37.13 28.73 -74.39
N LYS A 8 35.79 28.72 -74.44
CA LYS A 8 34.94 29.57 -73.58
C LYS A 8 34.34 28.69 -72.48
N LYS A 9 34.38 29.19 -71.24
CA LYS A 9 33.60 28.62 -70.12
C LYS A 9 32.19 29.20 -70.14
N ASN A 10 31.19 28.39 -69.79
CA ASN A 10 29.84 28.87 -69.50
C ASN A 10 29.76 29.42 -68.06
N ALA A 11 28.59 29.93 -67.66
CA ALA A 11 28.36 30.50 -66.33
C ALA A 11 28.51 29.50 -65.15
N LEU A 12 28.66 28.20 -65.45
CA LEU A 12 28.85 27.11 -64.48
C LEU A 12 30.28 26.53 -64.54
N GLY A 13 31.23 27.21 -65.20
CA GLY A 13 32.65 26.87 -65.19
C GLY A 13 33.08 25.70 -66.08
N GLN A 14 32.14 25.04 -66.76
CA GLN A 14 32.42 23.89 -67.62
C GLN A 14 33.01 24.30 -68.98
N SER A 15 33.94 23.49 -69.50
CA SER A 15 34.62 23.70 -70.78
C SER A 15 33.78 23.16 -71.94
N VAL A 16 33.18 24.03 -72.73
CA VAL A 16 32.43 23.62 -73.94
C VAL A 16 33.33 23.77 -75.16
N ALA A 17 33.59 22.67 -75.87
CA ALA A 17 34.32 22.67 -77.13
C ALA A 17 33.39 23.07 -78.27
N CYS A 18 33.41 24.34 -78.67
CA CYS A 18 32.79 24.76 -79.94
C CYS A 18 33.62 24.20 -81.11
N SER A 19 33.13 23.17 -81.79
CA SER A 19 33.72 22.74 -83.06
C SER A 19 33.31 23.72 -84.16
N GLU A 20 34.26 24.55 -84.60
CA GLU A 20 34.19 25.11 -85.95
C GLU A 20 34.39 23.97 -86.96
N LEU A 21 33.29 23.26 -87.27
CA LEU A 21 33.24 22.35 -88.42
C LEU A 21 33.22 23.18 -89.71
N ALA A 22 34.36 23.81 -90.01
CA ALA A 22 34.54 24.62 -91.21
C ALA A 22 34.38 23.74 -92.45
N THR A 23 33.20 23.81 -93.07
CA THR A 23 32.79 23.09 -94.28
C THR A 23 33.54 23.58 -95.51
N SER A 24 34.83 23.26 -95.60
CA SER A 24 35.72 23.59 -96.73
C SER A 24 35.46 22.76 -97.99
N ARG A 25 34.18 22.57 -98.38
CA ARG A 25 33.75 21.90 -99.61
C ARG A 25 33.84 22.82 -100.85
N SER A 26 34.97 23.52 -101.05
CA SER A 26 35.10 24.44 -102.20
C SER A 26 36.50 24.58 -102.84
N LYS A 27 37.61 24.22 -102.16
CA LYS A 27 38.96 24.50 -102.71
C LYS A 27 39.59 23.38 -103.55
N SER A 28 39.28 22.10 -103.28
CA SER A 28 39.93 20.99 -104.00
C SER A 28 39.33 20.68 -105.37
N ARG A 29 38.04 20.95 -105.60
CA ARG A 29 37.43 20.75 -106.93
C ARG A 29 38.04 21.70 -107.98
N VAL A 30 38.31 22.95 -107.61
CA VAL A 30 38.85 23.98 -108.53
C VAL A 30 40.20 23.57 -109.13
N VAL A 31 41.08 22.91 -108.38
CA VAL A 31 42.39 22.46 -108.89
C VAL A 31 42.25 21.26 -109.84
N ALA A 32 41.32 20.34 -109.56
CA ALA A 32 41.06 19.20 -110.44
C ALA A 32 40.41 19.63 -111.77
N THR A 33 39.42 20.54 -111.76
CA THR A 33 38.88 21.09 -113.02
C THR A 33 39.90 21.96 -113.75
N ALA A 34 40.77 22.69 -113.05
CA ALA A 34 41.82 23.48 -113.69
C ALA A 34 42.86 22.58 -114.39
N LEU A 35 43.25 21.45 -113.79
CA LEU A 35 44.19 20.52 -114.41
C LEU A 35 43.55 19.75 -115.59
N ALA A 36 42.26 19.40 -115.49
CA ALA A 36 41.51 18.79 -116.59
C ALA A 36 41.27 19.77 -117.76
N LEU A 37 41.00 21.06 -117.50
CA LEU A 37 40.90 22.07 -118.55
C LEU A 37 42.26 22.39 -119.19
N ALA A 38 43.35 22.44 -118.40
CA ALA A 38 44.68 22.73 -118.91
C ALA A 38 45.22 21.67 -119.89
N VAL A 39 44.73 20.43 -119.80
CA VAL A 39 45.04 19.35 -120.77
C VAL A 39 44.06 19.36 -121.96
N ALA A 40 42.87 19.95 -121.82
CA ALA A 40 41.88 20.05 -122.90
C ALA A 40 42.06 21.29 -123.81
N SER A 41 42.78 22.32 -123.38
CA SER A 41 43.00 23.57 -124.14
C SER A 41 44.45 23.71 -124.63
N GLY A 42 44.88 22.83 -125.53
CA GLY A 42 46.23 22.89 -126.10
C GLY A 42 46.47 21.99 -127.30
N VAL A 43 46.49 22.58 -128.50
CA VAL A 43 46.99 22.01 -129.76
C VAL A 43 46.15 20.88 -130.39
N SER A 44 45.13 21.28 -131.15
CA SER A 44 44.65 20.47 -132.28
C SER A 44 45.62 20.60 -133.46
N MET A 45 46.48 19.61 -133.67
CA MET A 45 47.28 19.45 -134.90
C MET A 45 47.05 18.03 -135.43
N ALA A 46 46.33 17.92 -136.55
CA ALA A 46 46.10 16.65 -137.21
C ALA A 46 47.38 16.24 -137.96
N GLN A 47 48.10 15.25 -137.44
CA GLN A 47 49.22 14.65 -138.13
C GLN A 47 49.33 13.16 -137.76
N ASP A 48 48.99 12.29 -138.69
CA ASP A 48 49.22 10.85 -138.58
C ASP A 48 50.74 10.60 -138.59
N VAL A 49 51.30 10.24 -137.44
CA VAL A 49 52.72 9.89 -137.33
C VAL A 49 52.90 8.42 -137.71
N GLN A 50 53.34 8.19 -138.93
CA GLN A 50 53.53 6.87 -139.50
C GLN A 50 54.98 6.41 -139.28
N PHE A 51 55.16 5.41 -138.41
CA PHE A 51 56.44 4.77 -138.17
C PHE A 51 56.59 3.55 -139.09
N ASP A 52 57.62 3.53 -139.94
CA ASP A 52 58.08 2.30 -140.60
C ASP A 52 58.97 1.54 -139.60
N ILE A 53 58.45 0.43 -139.08
CA ILE A 53 59.19 -0.46 -138.17
C ILE A 53 59.71 -1.65 -138.99
N ASP A 54 61.01 -1.90 -138.89
CA ASP A 54 61.66 -3.07 -139.50
C ASP A 54 61.04 -4.37 -138.93
N GLY A 55 60.48 -5.19 -139.82
CA GLY A 55 59.85 -6.47 -139.47
C GLY A 55 60.81 -7.42 -138.74
N THR A 56 62.12 -7.28 -138.96
CA THR A 56 63.16 -8.05 -138.27
C THR A 56 63.18 -7.78 -136.76
N GLN A 57 62.95 -6.52 -136.34
CA GLN A 57 62.90 -6.16 -134.92
C GLN A 57 61.59 -6.62 -134.25
N ILE A 58 60.46 -6.53 -134.97
CA ILE A 58 59.17 -7.03 -134.49
C ILE A 58 59.20 -8.55 -134.28
N ASN A 59 59.75 -9.32 -135.22
CA ASN A 59 59.84 -10.78 -135.08
C ASN A 59 60.68 -11.16 -133.85
N ASN A 60 61.78 -10.45 -133.58
CA ASN A 60 62.58 -10.65 -132.36
C ASN A 60 61.82 -10.30 -131.07
N LEU A 61 61.03 -9.21 -131.05
CA LEU A 61 60.22 -8.83 -129.89
C LEU A 61 59.04 -9.78 -129.64
N ILE A 62 58.42 -10.30 -130.70
CA ILE A 62 57.37 -11.33 -130.60
C ILE A 62 57.99 -12.63 -130.08
N LYS A 63 59.12 -13.09 -130.65
CA LYS A 63 59.82 -14.28 -130.17
C LYS A 63 60.22 -14.16 -128.69
N ALA A 64 60.64 -12.97 -128.25
CA ALA A 64 60.99 -12.69 -126.86
C ALA A 64 59.78 -12.60 -125.90
N SER A 65 58.56 -12.35 -126.39
CA SER A 65 57.35 -12.19 -125.56
C SER A 65 56.36 -13.35 -125.64
N THR A 66 56.36 -14.14 -126.71
CA THR A 66 55.43 -15.27 -126.92
C THR A 66 56.11 -16.60 -127.29
N GLY A 67 57.40 -16.60 -127.61
CA GLY A 67 58.18 -17.82 -127.88
C GLY A 67 57.95 -18.51 -129.23
N GLN A 68 57.21 -17.90 -130.16
CA GLN A 68 56.96 -18.45 -131.51
C GLN A 68 57.77 -17.75 -132.60
N ASP A 69 58.27 -18.51 -133.58
CA ASP A 69 58.89 -17.97 -134.80
C ASP A 69 57.81 -17.58 -135.83
N ALA A 70 57.74 -16.28 -136.16
CA ALA A 70 56.87 -15.75 -137.19
C ALA A 70 57.70 -15.10 -138.31
N GLN A 71 57.36 -15.37 -139.58
CA GLN A 71 57.94 -14.68 -140.74
C GLN A 71 56.94 -13.69 -141.34
N LEU A 72 56.97 -12.45 -140.85
CA LEU A 72 56.31 -11.33 -141.53
C LEU A 72 57.27 -10.71 -142.56
N GLN A 73 56.91 -10.75 -143.84
CA GLN A 73 57.69 -10.12 -144.92
C GLN A 73 57.15 -8.73 -145.25
N GLY A 74 58.05 -7.74 -145.33
CA GLY A 74 57.76 -6.35 -145.70
C GLY A 74 57.52 -5.41 -144.50
N PRO A 75 57.86 -4.11 -144.63
CA PRO A 75 57.65 -3.12 -143.57
C PRO A 75 56.16 -2.94 -143.28
N ARG A 76 55.79 -2.95 -141.99
CA ARG A 76 54.41 -2.68 -141.54
C ARG A 76 54.29 -1.27 -141.01
N LYS A 77 53.40 -0.50 -141.64
CA LYS A 77 52.99 0.83 -141.20
C LYS A 77 51.99 0.70 -140.06
N VAL A 78 52.36 1.18 -138.87
CA VAL A 78 51.44 1.33 -137.74
C VAL A 78 51.00 2.79 -137.68
N ASN A 79 49.68 3.03 -137.69
CA ASN A 79 49.10 4.36 -137.54
C ASN A 79 48.64 4.52 -136.08
N ILE A 80 49.27 5.43 -135.32
CA ILE A 80 48.89 5.72 -133.94
C ILE A 80 48.09 7.01 -133.93
N ASN A 81 46.79 6.91 -133.64
CA ASN A 81 45.94 8.07 -133.44
C ASN A 81 46.26 8.72 -132.09
N LEU A 82 46.90 9.88 -132.12
CA LEU A 82 47.26 10.64 -130.91
C LEU A 82 46.03 11.02 -130.05
N ASN A 83 44.84 11.12 -130.64
CA ASN A 83 43.61 11.37 -129.86
C ASN A 83 43.22 10.18 -128.98
N ASP A 84 43.43 8.94 -129.45
CA ASP A 84 43.12 7.74 -128.66
C ASP A 84 44.11 7.56 -127.50
N PHE A 85 45.40 7.88 -127.72
CA PHE A 85 46.41 7.92 -126.65
C PHE A 85 46.14 9.05 -125.63
N GLY A 86 45.78 10.24 -126.11
CA GLY A 86 45.36 11.36 -125.26
C GLY A 86 44.12 11.03 -124.42
N LYS A 87 43.15 10.31 -124.98
CA LYS A 87 41.95 9.86 -124.29
C LYS A 87 42.26 8.80 -123.22
N LEU A 88 43.02 7.76 -123.56
CA LEU A 88 43.44 6.71 -122.62
C LEU A 88 44.27 7.25 -121.45
N THR A 89 45.16 8.21 -121.71
CA THR A 89 45.95 8.85 -120.65
C THR A 89 45.09 9.76 -119.76
N LEU A 90 44.13 10.51 -120.34
CA LEU A 90 43.21 11.34 -119.59
C LEU A 90 42.23 10.51 -118.73
N GLU A 91 41.73 9.38 -119.24
CA GLU A 91 40.88 8.44 -118.49
C GLU A 91 41.65 7.78 -117.32
N ALA A 92 42.90 7.38 -117.54
CA ALA A 92 43.77 6.87 -116.47
C ALA A 92 44.10 7.93 -115.39
N LEU A 93 44.36 9.18 -115.79
CA LEU A 93 44.54 10.31 -114.88
C LEU A 93 43.25 10.64 -114.10
N ALA A 94 42.09 10.58 -114.74
CA ALA A 94 40.80 10.79 -114.09
C ALA A 94 40.49 9.71 -113.04
N GLY A 95 40.66 8.42 -113.38
CA GLY A 95 40.47 7.31 -112.42
C GLY A 95 41.47 7.34 -111.26
N SER A 96 42.70 7.81 -111.52
CA SER A 96 43.70 8.06 -110.48
C SER A 96 43.28 9.19 -109.55
N ALA A 97 42.78 10.30 -110.10
CA ALA A 97 42.29 11.44 -109.32
C ALA A 97 41.08 11.07 -108.46
N GLU A 98 40.12 10.31 -108.99
CA GLU A 98 38.94 9.85 -108.25
C GLU A 98 39.33 8.88 -107.11
N THR A 99 40.30 8.00 -107.34
CA THR A 99 40.89 7.15 -106.30
C THR A 99 41.57 7.97 -105.21
N ILE A 100 42.32 9.02 -105.57
CA ILE A 100 42.96 9.95 -104.62
C ILE A 100 41.91 10.72 -103.80
N PHE A 101 40.80 11.14 -104.41
CA PHE A 101 39.71 11.80 -103.69
C PHE A 101 39.04 10.86 -102.67
N ARG A 102 38.75 9.60 -103.05
CA ARG A 102 38.20 8.61 -102.12
C ARG A 102 39.16 8.31 -100.97
N LEU A 103 40.45 8.08 -101.27
CA LEU A 103 41.48 7.89 -100.25
C LEU A 103 41.61 9.11 -99.31
N LYS A 104 41.40 10.33 -99.81
CA LYS A 104 41.40 11.54 -98.97
C LYS A 104 40.19 11.60 -98.04
N GLU A 105 39.01 11.18 -98.50
CA GLU A 105 37.79 11.08 -97.70
C GLU A 105 37.92 9.98 -96.63
N ASP A 106 38.46 8.82 -96.98
CA ASP A 106 38.79 7.72 -96.05
C ASP A 106 39.80 8.18 -94.99
N VAL A 107 40.87 8.87 -95.38
CA VAL A 107 41.88 9.43 -94.45
C VAL A 107 41.27 10.48 -93.52
N ASP A 108 40.35 11.33 -94.00
CA ASP A 108 39.64 12.29 -93.17
C ASP A 108 38.67 11.59 -92.20
N ALA A 109 37.97 10.54 -92.63
CA ALA A 109 37.11 9.72 -91.77
C ALA A 109 37.89 9.00 -90.67
N VAL A 110 39.03 8.39 -91.00
CA VAL A 110 39.96 7.77 -90.02
C VAL A 110 40.52 8.82 -89.06
N THR A 111 40.92 10.00 -89.56
CA THR A 111 41.44 11.10 -88.72
C THR A 111 40.38 11.61 -87.75
N ASN A 112 39.13 11.81 -88.21
CA ASN A 112 38.02 12.23 -87.35
C ASN A 112 37.69 11.17 -86.29
N THR A 113 37.71 9.88 -86.65
CA THR A 113 37.51 8.76 -85.73
C THR A 113 38.62 8.71 -84.66
N ALA A 114 39.88 8.91 -85.06
CA ALA A 114 41.01 8.97 -84.13
C ALA A 114 40.93 10.17 -83.18
N ILE A 115 40.40 11.32 -83.63
CA ILE A 115 40.13 12.48 -82.78
C ILE A 115 39.00 12.19 -81.78
N ALA A 116 37.90 11.57 -82.23
CA ALA A 116 36.79 11.17 -81.36
C ALA A 116 37.25 10.20 -80.25
N ASN A 117 37.91 9.10 -80.62
CA ASN A 117 38.46 8.13 -79.68
C ASN A 117 39.42 8.77 -78.65
N LYS A 118 40.18 9.79 -79.07
CA LYS A 118 41.08 10.54 -78.17
C LYS A 118 40.32 11.45 -77.21
N ILE A 119 39.21 12.04 -77.64
CA ILE A 119 38.30 12.82 -76.77
C ILE A 119 37.65 11.88 -75.75
N ASP A 120 37.13 10.73 -76.18
CA ASP A 120 36.51 9.73 -75.28
C ASP A 120 37.51 9.17 -74.27
N THR A 121 38.76 8.94 -74.70
CA THR A 121 39.85 8.54 -73.79
C THR A 121 40.13 9.61 -72.72
N VAL A 122 40.00 10.90 -73.06
CA VAL A 122 40.16 12.00 -72.10
C VAL A 122 38.97 12.08 -71.14
N HIS A 123 37.74 11.93 -71.62
CA HIS A 123 36.54 11.87 -70.77
C HIS A 123 36.59 10.67 -69.82
N ASN A 124 36.81 9.46 -70.32
CA ASN A 124 36.94 8.25 -69.50
C ASN A 124 38.04 8.40 -68.43
N LYS A 125 39.15 9.07 -68.74
CA LYS A 125 40.21 9.36 -67.77
C LYS A 125 39.79 10.35 -66.68
N ALA A 126 38.95 11.34 -67.02
CA ALA A 126 38.35 12.26 -66.05
C ALA A 126 37.34 11.54 -65.15
N ASP A 127 36.45 10.72 -65.73
CA ASP A 127 35.44 9.95 -65.00
C ASP A 127 36.09 8.94 -64.04
N ILE A 128 37.18 8.28 -64.45
CA ILE A 128 37.97 7.41 -63.57
C ILE A 128 38.60 8.20 -62.40
N ALA A 129 39.05 9.45 -62.64
CA ALA A 129 39.61 10.29 -61.60
C ALA A 129 38.55 10.73 -60.58
N GLU A 130 37.36 11.13 -61.04
CA GLU A 130 36.25 11.50 -60.16
C GLU A 130 35.71 10.27 -59.40
N ASN A 131 35.57 9.12 -60.06
CA ASN A 131 35.20 7.87 -59.38
C ASN A 131 36.22 7.47 -58.31
N LYS A 132 37.52 7.66 -58.55
CA LYS A 132 38.56 7.41 -57.54
C LYS A 132 38.44 8.35 -56.33
N LYS A 133 38.09 9.62 -56.56
CA LYS A 133 37.80 10.60 -55.50
C LYS A 133 36.55 10.19 -54.71
N ASN A 134 35.43 9.89 -55.39
CA ASN A 134 34.18 9.44 -54.77
C ASN A 134 34.37 8.17 -53.93
N ILE A 135 35.20 7.22 -54.38
CA ILE A 135 35.56 6.01 -53.61
C ILE A 135 36.34 6.38 -52.33
N ALA A 136 37.25 7.35 -52.39
CA ALA A 136 38.00 7.80 -51.21
C ALA A 136 37.09 8.53 -50.21
N GLU A 137 36.18 9.39 -50.69
CA GLU A 137 35.17 10.08 -49.86
C GLU A 137 34.20 9.09 -49.21
N ASN A 138 33.67 8.13 -49.98
CA ASN A 138 32.83 7.05 -49.46
C ASN A 138 33.56 6.19 -48.43
N LYS A 139 34.86 5.92 -48.62
CA LYS A 139 35.66 5.22 -47.60
C LYS A 139 35.78 6.04 -46.32
N ALA A 140 36.11 7.34 -46.41
CA ALA A 140 36.22 8.20 -45.24
C ALA A 140 34.87 8.31 -44.48
N TYR A 141 33.75 8.38 -45.20
CA TYR A 141 32.42 8.32 -44.62
C TYR A 141 32.15 6.98 -43.90
N LEU A 142 32.49 5.84 -44.52
CA LEU A 142 32.33 4.52 -43.89
C LEU A 142 33.22 4.34 -42.65
N ASP A 143 34.45 4.88 -42.67
CA ASP A 143 35.35 4.87 -41.50
C ASP A 143 34.74 5.70 -40.34
N SER A 144 34.19 6.89 -40.64
CA SER A 144 33.48 7.72 -39.66
C SER A 144 32.22 7.05 -39.09
N VAL A 145 31.43 6.37 -39.94
CA VAL A 145 30.26 5.59 -39.50
C VAL A 145 30.70 4.42 -38.59
N ALA A 146 31.83 3.76 -38.90
CA ALA A 146 32.36 2.68 -38.06
C ALA A 146 32.80 3.18 -36.68
N GLU A 147 33.43 4.35 -36.59
CA GLU A 147 33.75 5.01 -35.32
C GLU A 147 32.48 5.34 -34.51
N GLY A 148 31.45 5.89 -35.15
CA GLY A 148 30.15 6.18 -34.52
C GLY A 148 29.46 4.92 -33.99
N VAL A 149 29.49 3.82 -34.73
CA VAL A 149 28.99 2.51 -34.28
C VAL A 149 29.79 1.98 -33.09
N LEU A 150 31.12 2.15 -33.08
CA LEU A 150 31.96 1.75 -31.95
C LEU A 150 31.63 2.56 -30.69
N ALA A 151 31.49 3.89 -30.83
CA ALA A 151 31.13 4.79 -29.74
C ALA A 151 29.74 4.44 -29.15
N ASN A 152 28.76 4.15 -30.01
CA ASN A 152 27.42 3.75 -29.58
C ASN A 152 27.43 2.37 -28.86
N LYS A 153 28.25 1.42 -29.32
CA LYS A 153 28.47 0.13 -28.64
C LYS A 153 29.09 0.31 -27.24
N VAL A 154 30.04 1.23 -27.09
CA VAL A 154 30.63 1.59 -25.78
C VAL A 154 29.59 2.25 -24.88
N ALA A 155 28.80 3.19 -25.40
CA ALA A 155 27.72 3.84 -24.66
C ALA A 155 26.65 2.84 -24.18
N SER A 156 26.19 1.93 -25.06
CA SER A 156 25.26 0.85 -24.71
C SER A 156 25.81 -0.06 -23.60
N THR A 157 27.12 -0.36 -23.64
CA THR A 157 27.79 -1.15 -22.59
C THR A 157 27.83 -0.41 -21.25
N ARG A 158 28.07 0.91 -21.26
CA ARG A 158 28.02 1.76 -20.06
C ARG A 158 26.61 1.82 -19.49
N ASN A 159 25.61 2.13 -20.31
CA ASN A 159 24.20 2.18 -19.89
C ASN A 159 23.75 0.85 -19.26
N LYS A 160 24.23 -0.30 -19.77
CA LYS A 160 23.96 -1.62 -19.17
C LYS A 160 24.56 -1.77 -17.77
N ALA A 161 25.76 -1.22 -17.53
CA ALA A 161 26.37 -1.19 -16.20
C ALA A 161 25.63 -0.24 -15.25
N ASP A 162 25.25 0.94 -15.73
CA ASP A 162 24.49 1.93 -14.94
C ASP A 162 23.11 1.39 -14.54
N ILE A 163 22.42 0.67 -15.43
CA ILE A 163 21.17 -0.05 -15.12
C ILE A 163 21.38 -1.12 -14.04
N ALA A 164 22.50 -1.85 -14.08
CA ALA A 164 22.81 -2.86 -13.06
C ALA A 164 23.08 -2.22 -11.69
N ALA A 165 23.86 -1.13 -11.63
CA ALA A 165 24.10 -0.38 -10.41
C ALA A 165 22.81 0.24 -9.84
N ASN A 166 21.97 0.82 -10.70
CA ASN A 166 20.66 1.35 -10.30
C ASN A 166 19.73 0.25 -9.77
N LYS A 167 19.76 -0.96 -10.34
CA LYS A 167 19.03 -2.11 -9.79
C LYS A 167 19.52 -2.47 -8.38
N GLU A 168 20.84 -2.54 -8.16
CA GLU A 168 21.39 -2.84 -6.85
C GLU A 168 21.00 -1.77 -5.80
N TYR A 169 21.02 -0.49 -6.18
CA TYR A 169 20.55 0.61 -5.34
C TYR A 169 19.07 0.50 -4.98
N VAL A 170 18.20 0.14 -5.94
CA VAL A 170 16.77 -0.12 -5.70
C VAL A 170 16.55 -1.33 -4.80
N ASP A 171 17.34 -2.40 -4.96
CA ASP A 171 17.26 -3.59 -4.08
C ASP A 171 17.68 -3.25 -2.63
N VAL A 172 18.66 -2.35 -2.44
CA VAL A 172 19.04 -1.81 -1.11
C VAL A 172 17.91 -0.96 -0.53
N LEU A 173 17.39 0.03 -1.28
CA LEU A 173 16.26 0.86 -0.83
C LEU A 173 15.04 0.02 -0.44
N THR A 174 14.74 -1.04 -1.20
CA THR A 174 13.64 -1.97 -0.91
C THR A 174 13.84 -2.66 0.45
N LYS A 175 15.06 -3.12 0.76
CA LYS A 175 15.40 -3.70 2.08
C LYS A 175 15.26 -2.67 3.21
N THR A 176 15.72 -1.43 3.01
CA THR A 176 15.56 -0.35 3.99
C THR A 176 14.09 -0.02 4.26
N VAL A 177 13.25 0.05 3.22
CA VAL A 177 11.80 0.27 3.37
C VAL A 177 11.13 -0.88 4.14
N ILE A 178 11.55 -2.12 3.92
CA ILE A 178 11.08 -3.28 4.70
C ILE A 178 11.50 -3.16 6.16
N SER A 179 12.77 -2.80 6.44
CA SER A 179 13.26 -2.57 7.82
C SER A 179 12.44 -1.49 8.53
N ASN A 180 12.32 -0.31 7.94
CA ASN A 180 11.57 0.81 8.52
C ASN A 180 10.10 0.43 8.81
N LYS A 181 9.51 -0.47 8.00
CA LYS A 181 8.15 -0.96 8.21
C LYS A 181 8.06 -1.96 9.38
N ILE A 182 9.09 -2.78 9.60
CA ILE A 182 9.23 -3.63 10.80
C ILE A 182 9.41 -2.74 12.03
N ASP A 183 10.31 -1.76 11.98
CA ASP A 183 10.56 -0.82 13.08
C ASP A 183 9.30 -0.03 13.46
N THR A 184 8.50 0.37 12.46
CA THR A 184 7.19 1.03 12.69
C THR A 184 6.21 0.12 13.44
N VAL A 185 6.18 -1.19 13.13
CA VAL A 185 5.34 -2.17 13.83
C VAL A 185 5.83 -2.39 15.27
N GLN A 186 7.15 -2.48 15.47
CA GLN A 186 7.74 -2.61 16.80
C GLN A 186 7.45 -1.39 17.68
N ASN A 187 7.71 -0.18 17.16
CA ASN A 187 7.40 1.08 17.83
C ASN A 187 5.92 1.17 18.23
N LYS A 188 5.00 0.68 17.40
CA LYS A 188 3.57 0.64 17.76
C LYS A 188 3.28 -0.34 18.90
N ALA A 189 3.92 -1.50 18.93
CA ALA A 189 3.79 -2.47 20.02
C ALA A 189 4.37 -1.93 21.34
N ASP A 190 5.50 -1.21 21.27
CA ASP A 190 6.14 -0.58 22.43
C ASP A 190 5.28 0.55 22.99
N ILE A 191 4.69 1.40 22.13
CA ILE A 191 3.70 2.41 22.54
C ILE A 191 2.49 1.76 23.24
N ASP A 192 1.98 0.62 22.74
CA ASP A 192 0.86 -0.08 23.37
C ASP A 192 1.26 -0.75 24.70
N ALA A 193 2.52 -1.18 24.85
CA ALA A 193 3.06 -1.63 26.13
C ALA A 193 3.18 -0.47 27.14
N THR A 194 3.71 0.68 26.72
CA THR A 194 3.79 1.90 27.54
C THR A 194 2.41 2.39 27.97
N ALA A 195 1.42 2.40 27.06
CA ALA A 195 0.06 2.81 27.38
C ALA A 195 -0.60 1.90 28.44
N ARG A 196 -0.36 0.58 28.40
CA ARG A 196 -0.81 -0.36 29.44
C ARG A 196 -0.14 -0.08 30.78
N TYR A 197 1.17 0.18 30.79
CA TYR A 197 1.90 0.51 32.02
C TYR A 197 1.40 1.82 32.65
N VAL A 198 1.19 2.87 31.85
CA VAL A 198 0.64 4.16 32.31
C VAL A 198 -0.76 4.02 32.88
N ASN A 199 -1.64 3.21 32.26
CA ASN A 199 -2.96 2.92 32.82
C ASN A 199 -2.86 2.20 34.16
N GLY A 200 -1.97 1.21 34.31
CA GLY A 200 -1.73 0.55 35.60
C GLY A 200 -1.24 1.50 36.69
N LEU A 201 -0.34 2.43 36.36
CA LEU A 201 0.09 3.49 37.29
C LEU A 201 -1.05 4.42 37.68
N ARG A 202 -1.91 4.83 36.73
CA ARG A 202 -3.09 5.65 36.99
C ARG A 202 -4.06 4.95 37.95
N ASP A 203 -4.27 3.65 37.76
CA ASP A 203 -5.19 2.88 38.60
C ASP A 203 -4.65 2.77 40.03
N ILE A 204 -3.33 2.53 40.21
CA ILE A 204 -2.66 2.62 41.53
C ILE A 204 -2.79 4.01 42.17
N VAL A 205 -2.69 5.10 41.39
CA VAL A 205 -2.88 6.47 41.89
C VAL A 205 -4.32 6.69 42.36
N ASN A 206 -5.32 6.14 41.66
CA ASN A 206 -6.72 6.21 42.07
C ASN A 206 -6.97 5.43 43.38
N ASP A 207 -6.40 4.23 43.52
CA ASP A 207 -6.50 3.43 44.74
C ASP A 207 -5.85 4.17 45.93
N ASN A 208 -4.66 4.73 45.73
CA ASN A 208 -3.98 5.56 46.75
C ASN A 208 -4.80 6.80 47.13
N ALA A 209 -5.49 7.46 46.19
CA ALA A 209 -6.37 8.59 46.48
C ALA A 209 -7.57 8.17 47.36
N ILE A 210 -8.11 6.97 47.16
CA ILE A 210 -9.14 6.40 48.03
C ILE A 210 -8.59 6.11 49.43
N GLU A 211 -7.34 5.64 49.56
CA GLU A 211 -6.70 5.46 50.86
C GLU A 211 -6.44 6.78 51.59
N VAL A 212 -5.98 7.82 50.89
CA VAL A 212 -5.81 9.17 51.45
C VAL A 212 -7.14 9.70 52.00
N ALA A 213 -8.24 9.56 51.26
CA ALA A 213 -9.56 9.98 51.73
C ALA A 213 -10.03 9.22 53.00
N LYS A 214 -9.65 7.95 53.17
CA LYS A 214 -9.90 7.20 54.42
C LYS A 214 -9.06 7.76 55.57
N ILE A 215 -7.79 8.10 55.33
CA ILE A 215 -6.88 8.69 56.32
C ILE A 215 -7.41 10.07 56.77
N GLU A 216 -7.87 10.91 55.84
CA GLU A 216 -8.51 12.20 56.15
C GLU A 216 -9.76 12.02 57.02
N GLY A 217 -10.60 11.01 56.73
CA GLY A 217 -11.74 10.64 57.56
C GLY A 217 -11.36 10.23 58.99
N LEU A 218 -10.28 9.45 59.16
CA LEU A 218 -9.75 9.09 60.48
C LEU A 218 -9.15 10.32 61.21
N GLN A 219 -8.49 11.22 60.50
CA GLN A 219 -7.94 12.46 61.04
C GLN A 219 -9.06 13.36 61.62
N ALA A 220 -10.21 13.43 60.93
CA ALA A 220 -11.39 14.15 61.41
C ALA A 220 -11.97 13.51 62.69
N GLN A 221 -12.02 12.17 62.77
CA GLN A 221 -12.44 11.47 63.99
C GLN A 221 -11.48 11.72 65.17
N ILE A 222 -10.17 11.72 64.93
CA ILE A 222 -9.16 12.05 65.96
C ILE A 222 -9.37 13.48 66.47
N THR A 223 -9.61 14.43 65.57
CA THR A 223 -9.86 15.84 65.91
C THR A 223 -11.11 15.99 66.80
N ASN A 224 -12.20 15.28 66.46
CA ASN A 224 -13.42 15.27 67.27
C ASN A 224 -13.17 14.65 68.66
N ASN A 225 -12.49 13.51 68.73
CA ASN A 225 -12.15 12.86 69.99
C ASN A 225 -11.25 13.75 70.88
N GLN A 226 -10.35 14.53 70.29
CA GLN A 226 -9.53 15.52 71.01
C GLN A 226 -10.40 16.67 71.56
N ALA A 227 -11.36 17.17 70.78
CA ALA A 227 -12.30 18.20 71.23
C ALA A 227 -13.21 17.72 72.38
N ASP A 228 -13.76 16.50 72.27
CA ASP A 228 -14.53 15.86 73.34
C ASP A 228 -13.69 15.64 74.60
N THR A 229 -12.43 15.22 74.44
CA THR A 229 -11.48 15.07 75.57
C THR A 229 -11.22 16.42 76.26
N ALA A 230 -10.96 17.48 75.49
CA ALA A 230 -10.76 18.82 76.03
C ALA A 230 -12.01 19.35 76.76
N LYS A 231 -13.21 19.11 76.21
CA LYS A 231 -14.48 19.44 76.86
C LYS A 231 -14.67 18.67 78.16
N ASN A 232 -14.41 17.37 78.18
CA ASN A 232 -14.50 16.55 79.39
C ASN A 232 -13.53 17.00 80.49
N PHE A 233 -12.32 17.46 80.12
CA PHE A 233 -11.39 18.09 81.06
C PHE A 233 -11.94 19.42 81.61
N ALA A 234 -12.46 20.30 80.75
CA ALA A 234 -13.06 21.56 81.17
C ALA A 234 -14.28 21.38 82.09
N ASP A 235 -15.17 20.43 81.77
CA ASP A 235 -16.32 20.06 82.60
C ASP A 235 -15.90 19.48 83.96
N THR A 236 -14.76 18.77 84.00
CA THR A 236 -14.19 18.21 85.23
C THR A 236 -13.55 19.31 86.09
N ASP A 237 -12.75 20.21 85.49
CA ASP A 237 -12.14 21.34 86.18
C ASP A 237 -13.20 22.29 86.76
N ALA A 238 -14.25 22.59 85.99
CA ALA A 238 -15.39 23.38 86.45
C ALA A 238 -16.10 22.73 87.67
N LYS A 239 -16.28 21.40 87.67
CA LYS A 239 -16.84 20.67 88.82
C LYS A 239 -15.90 20.69 90.04
N VAL A 240 -14.59 20.53 89.84
CA VAL A 240 -13.59 20.60 90.92
C VAL A 240 -13.60 22.00 91.54
N LYS A 241 -13.62 23.05 90.71
CA LYS A 241 -13.68 24.44 91.15
C LYS A 241 -14.97 24.74 91.91
N ALA A 242 -16.13 24.35 91.38
CA ALA A 242 -17.41 24.50 92.08
C ALA A 242 -17.45 23.78 93.44
N ASN A 243 -16.87 22.58 93.53
CA ASN A 243 -16.73 21.86 94.79
C ASN A 243 -15.77 22.56 95.77
N ALA A 244 -14.66 23.13 95.28
CA ALA A 244 -13.72 23.89 96.09
C ALA A 244 -14.33 25.19 96.63
N ASP A 245 -15.05 25.94 95.79
CA ASP A 245 -15.80 27.15 96.18
C ASP A 245 -16.88 26.81 97.22
N ALA A 246 -17.63 25.72 97.03
CA ALA A 246 -18.61 25.24 98.00
C ALA A 246 -17.97 24.81 99.33
N LEU A 247 -16.76 24.24 99.32
CA LEU A 247 -16.00 23.92 100.53
C LEU A 247 -15.58 25.20 101.25
N LYS A 248 -15.06 26.18 100.51
CA LYS A 248 -14.64 27.48 101.03
C LYS A 248 -15.80 28.21 101.70
N THR A 249 -16.97 28.28 101.07
CA THR A 249 -18.18 28.88 101.66
C THR A 249 -18.58 28.23 102.99
N LYS A 250 -18.46 26.90 103.11
CA LYS A 250 -18.75 26.18 104.37
C LYS A 250 -17.74 26.49 105.48
N VAL A 251 -16.45 26.66 105.15
CA VAL A 251 -15.42 27.07 106.11
C VAL A 251 -15.67 28.51 106.57
N GLU A 252 -15.93 29.42 105.64
CA GLU A 252 -16.24 30.84 105.93
C GLU A 252 -17.50 30.98 106.80
N GLN A 253 -18.56 30.19 106.56
CA GLN A 253 -19.74 30.15 107.44
C GLN A 253 -19.44 29.61 108.85
N ARG A 254 -18.61 28.58 108.98
CA ARG A 254 -18.20 28.04 110.28
C ARG A 254 -17.45 29.09 111.09
N ASP A 255 -16.51 29.78 110.45
CA ASP A 255 -15.66 30.78 111.10
C ASP A 255 -16.47 32.05 111.44
N PHE A 256 -17.42 32.44 110.57
CA PHE A 256 -18.39 33.51 110.85
C PHE A 256 -19.27 33.20 112.08
N ASN A 257 -19.76 31.97 112.22
CA ASN A 257 -20.59 31.58 113.37
C ASN A 257 -19.81 31.66 114.70
N HIS A 258 -18.53 31.25 114.72
CA HIS A 258 -17.66 31.42 115.89
C HIS A 258 -17.38 32.91 116.21
N ILE A 259 -17.20 33.75 115.19
CA ILE A 259 -17.02 35.19 115.38
C ILE A 259 -18.30 35.83 115.93
N LEU A 260 -19.47 35.44 115.43
CA LEU A 260 -20.77 35.95 115.90
C LEU A 260 -21.01 35.63 117.39
N GLU A 261 -20.63 34.44 117.83
CA GLU A 261 -20.71 34.01 119.23
C GLU A 261 -19.82 34.89 120.14
N ASN A 262 -18.57 35.15 119.72
CA ASN A 262 -17.65 36.06 120.42
C ASN A 262 -18.13 37.52 120.42
N VAL A 263 -18.71 38.00 119.30
CA VAL A 263 -19.27 39.37 119.21
C VAL A 263 -20.45 39.56 120.16
N ASN A 264 -21.28 38.53 120.37
CA ASN A 264 -22.37 38.58 121.33
C ASN A 264 -21.85 38.71 122.78
N THR A 265 -20.77 38.00 123.13
CA THR A 265 -20.08 38.16 124.42
C THR A 265 -19.51 39.59 124.58
N ASN A 266 -18.78 40.10 123.59
CA ASN A 266 -18.19 41.44 123.63
C ASN A 266 -19.26 42.56 123.71
N ASN A 267 -20.42 42.37 123.09
CA ASN A 267 -21.52 43.33 123.18
C ASN A 267 -22.10 43.45 124.60
N ALA A 268 -22.05 42.37 125.40
CA ALA A 268 -22.41 42.44 126.82
C ALA A 268 -21.42 43.30 127.62
N GLU A 269 -20.12 43.25 127.29
CA GLU A 269 -19.09 44.11 127.92
C GLU A 269 -19.21 45.57 127.48
N ILE A 270 -19.51 45.85 126.21
CA ILE A 270 -19.72 47.21 125.68
C ILE A 270 -20.89 47.92 126.38
N ALA A 271 -21.93 47.18 126.80
CA ALA A 271 -23.03 47.74 127.58
C ALA A 271 -22.55 48.33 128.92
N ILE A 272 -21.54 47.74 129.55
CA ILE A 272 -20.90 48.24 130.77
C ILE A 272 -20.09 49.52 130.46
N LEU A 273 -19.29 49.51 129.38
CA LEU A 273 -18.46 50.67 129.00
C LEU A 273 -19.27 51.92 128.62
N LYS A 274 -20.47 51.76 128.05
CA LYS A 274 -21.35 52.90 127.72
C LYS A 274 -21.82 53.67 128.96
N ALA A 275 -21.93 53.02 130.12
CA ALA A 275 -22.26 53.72 131.37
C ALA A 275 -21.16 54.74 131.74
N ASN A 276 -19.89 54.36 131.59
CA ASN A 276 -18.73 55.22 131.91
C ASN A 276 -18.57 56.41 130.93
N LYS A 277 -19.03 56.28 129.67
CA LYS A 277 -18.92 57.37 128.67
C LYS A 277 -19.71 58.62 129.06
N ALA A 278 -20.86 58.44 129.73
CA ALA A 278 -21.76 59.54 130.08
C ALA A 278 -21.10 60.59 131.00
N ASP A 279 -20.12 60.18 131.82
CA ASP A 279 -19.40 61.08 132.72
C ASP A 279 -18.42 62.02 131.99
N VAL A 280 -17.92 61.62 130.81
CA VAL A 280 -16.84 62.34 130.09
C VAL A 280 -17.37 63.50 129.24
N GLU A 281 -18.55 63.34 128.60
CA GLU A 281 -19.07 64.32 127.62
C GLU A 281 -19.39 65.68 128.23
N LYS A 282 -19.60 65.73 129.55
CA LYS A 282 -19.78 66.95 130.34
C LYS A 282 -18.59 67.92 130.25
N THR A 283 -17.38 67.44 129.95
CA THR A 283 -16.13 68.22 129.99
C THR A 283 -15.84 68.98 128.68
N ILE A 284 -16.41 68.57 127.55
CA ILE A 284 -15.99 69.09 126.22
C ILE A 284 -16.65 70.42 125.84
N ALA A 285 -17.78 70.77 126.47
CA ALA A 285 -18.59 71.94 126.10
C ALA A 285 -17.86 73.30 126.26
N GLU A 286 -16.76 73.36 127.02
CA GLU A 286 -16.06 74.60 127.37
C GLU A 286 -15.05 75.07 126.30
N THR A 287 -14.61 74.18 125.40
CA THR A 287 -13.43 74.44 124.52
C THR A 287 -13.76 75.19 123.21
N VAL A 288 -15.00 75.20 122.75
CA VAL A 288 -15.38 75.60 121.37
C VAL A 288 -15.25 77.11 121.08
N GLY A 289 -15.12 77.97 122.09
CA GLY A 289 -15.21 79.43 121.93
C GLY A 289 -14.09 80.15 121.15
N TYR A 290 -12.94 79.51 120.89
CA TYR A 290 -11.71 80.22 120.50
C TYR A 290 -11.40 80.33 118.98
N VAL A 291 -12.08 79.59 118.09
CA VAL A 291 -11.53 79.31 116.73
C VAL A 291 -11.87 80.34 115.63
N ASN A 292 -12.87 81.21 115.81
CA ASN A 292 -13.53 81.92 114.70
C ASN A 292 -12.82 83.18 114.11
N SER A 293 -11.50 83.38 114.28
CA SER A 293 -10.84 84.68 114.00
C SER A 293 -9.74 84.72 112.91
N VAL A 294 -9.62 83.71 112.03
CA VAL A 294 -8.40 83.52 111.19
C VAL A 294 -8.62 83.61 109.65
N ALA A 295 -9.84 83.78 109.14
CA ALA A 295 -10.18 83.37 107.77
C ALA A 295 -9.96 84.35 106.58
N GLU A 296 -9.58 85.62 106.76
CA GLU A 296 -9.86 86.69 105.74
C GLU A 296 -8.69 87.14 104.81
N ALA A 297 -7.67 86.33 104.52
CA ALA A 297 -6.32 86.89 104.24
C ALA A 297 -5.74 86.97 102.78
N ALA A 298 -5.95 86.01 101.85
CA ALA A 298 -4.79 85.54 101.05
C ALA A 298 -4.80 85.50 99.48
N ASP A 299 -5.84 85.94 98.76
CA ASP A 299 -6.06 85.66 97.31
C ASP A 299 -5.12 86.33 96.25
N LYS A 300 -3.79 86.44 96.48
CA LYS A 300 -2.91 87.35 95.67
C LYS A 300 -2.06 86.73 94.54
N ASN A 301 -1.86 85.42 94.45
CA ASN A 301 -0.73 84.84 93.67
C ASN A 301 -1.04 84.32 92.24
N ALA A 302 -2.08 84.79 91.56
CA ALA A 302 -2.63 84.12 90.36
C ALA A 302 -2.08 84.54 88.96
N MET A 303 -1.06 85.41 88.85
CA MET A 303 -0.86 86.19 87.60
C MET A 303 0.23 85.75 86.59
N ASP A 304 1.32 85.07 86.97
CA ASP A 304 2.57 85.29 86.21
C ASP A 304 2.83 84.48 84.92
N ILE A 305 2.47 83.19 84.82
CA ILE A 305 3.17 82.31 83.85
C ILE A 305 2.29 81.82 82.68
N ALA A 306 2.18 82.68 81.67
CA ALA A 306 1.52 82.40 80.38
C ALA A 306 2.48 82.39 79.17
N GLU A 307 3.81 82.42 79.39
CA GLU A 307 4.79 82.88 78.38
C GLU A 307 5.35 81.78 77.43
N ASN A 308 5.31 80.50 77.81
CA ASN A 308 6.08 79.43 77.14
C ASN A 308 5.46 78.83 75.84
N LYS A 309 4.82 79.62 74.98
CA LYS A 309 3.93 79.12 73.90
C LYS A 309 4.54 79.07 72.46
N ALA A 310 5.80 79.44 72.23
CA ALA A 310 6.18 80.04 70.94
C ALA A 310 6.78 79.18 69.79
N GLU A 311 7.65 78.19 70.03
CA GLU A 311 8.73 77.96 69.03
C GLU A 311 8.42 77.12 67.76
N VAL A 312 8.29 75.78 67.84
CA VAL A 312 8.57 74.90 66.68
C VAL A 312 7.33 74.34 65.95
N ALA A 313 7.19 74.69 64.66
CA ALA A 313 6.32 74.03 63.69
C ALA A 313 6.96 74.00 62.28
N LYS A 314 7.72 72.94 61.93
CA LYS A 314 8.45 72.85 60.62
C LYS A 314 8.70 71.43 60.05
N ILE A 315 7.67 70.73 59.53
CA ILE A 315 7.87 69.67 58.50
C ILE A 315 6.69 69.71 57.49
N GLY A 316 6.96 69.99 56.21
CA GLY A 316 5.92 70.11 55.17
C GLY A 316 6.46 70.27 53.74
N GLY A 317 7.39 69.41 53.32
CA GLY A 317 8.29 69.67 52.18
C GLY A 317 8.35 68.60 51.08
N LEU A 318 7.23 67.99 50.64
CA LEU A 318 7.23 67.05 49.51
C LEU A 318 6.34 67.46 48.31
N GLN A 319 5.56 68.54 48.41
CA GLN A 319 4.65 68.97 47.33
C GLN A 319 5.33 69.85 46.25
N ALA A 320 6.55 70.35 46.49
CA ALA A 320 7.22 71.32 45.62
C ALA A 320 8.02 70.68 44.45
N GLN A 321 8.26 69.37 44.47
CA GLN A 321 9.16 68.71 43.51
C GLN A 321 8.44 68.20 42.24
N ILE A 322 7.11 68.19 42.24
CA ILE A 322 6.28 67.67 41.13
C ILE A 322 6.03 68.75 40.05
N THR A 323 6.09 70.04 40.40
CA THR A 323 5.77 71.16 39.49
C THR A 323 6.93 71.56 38.58
N ALA A 324 8.19 71.22 38.90
CA ALA A 324 9.36 71.62 38.10
C ALA A 324 9.51 70.83 36.79
N ASN A 325 9.33 69.51 36.83
CA ASN A 325 9.61 68.62 35.69
C ASN A 325 8.60 68.72 34.52
N GLN A 326 7.55 69.53 34.64
CA GLN A 326 6.60 69.80 33.56
C GLN A 326 7.00 71.00 32.69
N ALA A 327 7.94 71.84 33.12
CA ALA A 327 8.36 73.04 32.39
C ALA A 327 9.46 72.78 31.33
N ASP A 328 10.41 71.86 31.59
CA ASP A 328 11.57 71.64 30.71
C ASP A 328 11.22 71.03 29.35
N SER A 329 10.16 70.22 29.28
CA SER A 329 9.71 69.58 28.02
C SER A 329 9.21 70.58 26.97
N ALA A 330 8.78 71.78 27.38
CA ALA A 330 8.29 72.82 26.46
C ALA A 330 9.43 73.60 25.76
N LYS A 331 10.65 73.59 26.32
CA LYS A 331 11.78 74.40 25.84
C LYS A 331 12.49 73.79 24.62
N ASN A 332 12.51 72.45 24.50
CA ASN A 332 13.28 71.73 23.48
C ASN A 332 12.67 71.76 22.05
N PHE A 333 11.37 72.04 21.92
CA PHE A 333 10.73 72.18 20.59
C PHE A 333 11.09 73.50 19.89
N THR A 334 11.27 74.58 20.66
CA THR A 334 11.61 75.92 20.12
C THR A 334 13.02 75.97 19.51
N ASP A 335 14.00 75.35 20.17
CA ASP A 335 15.41 75.35 19.74
C ASP A 335 15.67 74.47 18.49
N THR A 336 14.77 73.53 18.18
CA THR A 336 14.90 72.66 17.00
C THR A 336 14.45 73.36 15.71
N ASN A 337 13.39 74.17 15.79
CA ASN A 337 12.84 74.86 14.62
C ASN A 337 13.78 75.95 14.06
N ALA A 338 14.59 76.57 14.94
CA ALA A 338 15.56 77.60 14.56
C ALA A 338 16.71 77.08 13.67
N LYS A 339 17.07 75.80 13.76
CA LYS A 339 18.18 75.20 12.98
C LYS A 339 17.81 74.86 11.53
N ILE A 340 16.53 74.66 11.25
CA ILE A 340 16.04 74.35 9.89
C ILE A 340 16.10 75.60 9.00
N GLN A 341 15.78 76.78 9.56
CA GLN A 341 15.84 78.05 8.83
C GLN A 341 17.27 78.40 8.37
N ALA A 342 18.29 78.12 9.20
CA ALA A 342 19.69 78.37 8.84
C ALA A 342 20.21 77.53 7.66
N ASN A 343 19.64 76.34 7.42
CA ASN A 343 20.01 75.49 6.29
C ASN A 343 19.36 75.94 4.96
N LYS A 344 18.26 76.70 5.02
CA LYS A 344 17.61 77.27 3.83
C LYS A 344 18.50 78.35 3.20
N ASP A 345 19.02 79.25 4.04
CA ASP A 345 19.81 80.40 3.61
C ASP A 345 21.19 79.97 3.04
N ALA A 346 21.69 78.78 3.41
CA ALA A 346 22.94 78.19 2.89
C ALA A 346 22.83 77.56 1.50
N LEU A 347 21.61 77.30 0.99
CA LEU A 347 21.36 76.71 -0.32
C LEU A 347 21.22 77.76 -1.43
N GLU A 348 20.95 79.02 -1.07
CA GLU A 348 20.68 80.11 -2.01
C GLU A 348 21.96 80.81 -2.53
N THR A 349 23.15 80.42 -2.03
CA THR A 349 24.46 80.99 -2.41
C THR A 349 25.33 80.03 -3.26
N LYS A 350 24.73 79.15 -4.06
CA LYS A 350 25.46 78.19 -4.92
C LYS A 350 25.00 78.10 -6.38
N VAL A 351 24.32 79.12 -6.89
CA VAL A 351 23.97 79.24 -8.31
C VAL A 351 24.31 80.62 -8.84
N GLU A 352 25.50 80.77 -9.44
CA GLU A 352 25.68 81.64 -10.62
C GLU A 352 27.02 81.38 -11.34
N LYS A 353 27.00 81.54 -12.68
CA LYS A 353 28.13 81.52 -13.64
C LYS A 353 28.73 80.17 -14.00
N ARG A 354 28.11 79.61 -15.05
CA ARG A 354 28.62 78.55 -15.94
C ARG A 354 29.46 79.15 -17.09
N ASP A 355 30.26 78.27 -17.72
CA ASP A 355 30.68 78.27 -19.14
C ASP A 355 31.63 79.35 -19.70
N PHE A 356 32.85 78.93 -20.10
CA PHE A 356 33.37 79.24 -21.46
C PHE A 356 34.44 78.26 -22.02
N TYR A 357 35.28 77.61 -21.20
CA TYR A 357 36.47 76.89 -21.72
C TYR A 357 36.33 75.40 -22.11
N HIS A 358 35.24 74.69 -21.78
CA HIS A 358 35.16 73.23 -22.01
C HIS A 358 34.61 72.79 -23.38
N VAL A 359 34.01 73.70 -24.18
CA VAL A 359 33.34 73.29 -25.43
C VAL A 359 34.34 72.96 -26.55
N GLN A 360 35.48 73.67 -26.60
CA GLN A 360 36.51 73.47 -27.64
C GLN A 360 37.20 72.10 -27.52
N ASP A 361 37.56 71.70 -26.30
CA ASP A 361 38.23 70.42 -26.03
C ASP A 361 37.30 69.23 -26.31
N ASN A 362 36.01 69.37 -25.97
CA ASN A 362 34.99 68.37 -26.30
C ASN A 362 34.88 68.15 -27.81
N VAL A 363 34.92 69.20 -28.64
CA VAL A 363 34.86 69.05 -30.12
C VAL A 363 36.09 68.30 -30.66
N ASN A 364 37.28 68.57 -30.13
CA ASN A 364 38.50 67.88 -30.56
C ASN A 364 38.55 66.42 -30.08
N SER A 365 38.06 66.14 -28.87
CA SER A 365 37.89 64.77 -28.35
C SER A 365 36.87 63.99 -29.20
N ASN A 366 35.72 64.60 -29.51
CA ASN A 366 34.68 63.99 -30.34
C ASN A 366 35.19 63.67 -31.77
N ASN A 367 35.99 64.54 -32.38
CA ASN A 367 36.59 64.26 -33.69
C ASN A 367 37.59 63.08 -33.64
N THR A 368 38.32 62.92 -32.54
CA THR A 368 39.20 61.77 -32.30
C THR A 368 38.40 60.48 -32.05
N GLU A 369 37.21 60.60 -31.47
CA GLU A 369 36.28 59.50 -31.23
C GLU A 369 35.55 59.06 -32.51
N ILE A 370 35.20 60.00 -33.39
CA ILE A 370 34.69 59.73 -34.75
C ILE A 370 35.70 58.93 -35.58
N ALA A 371 37.01 59.21 -35.44
CA ALA A 371 38.05 58.43 -36.11
C ALA A 371 38.13 56.97 -35.59
N LYS A 372 37.83 56.73 -34.31
CA LYS A 372 37.68 55.37 -33.76
C LYS A 372 36.43 54.67 -34.31
N LEU A 373 35.31 55.39 -34.40
CA LEU A 373 34.05 54.85 -34.95
C LEU A 373 34.16 54.45 -36.44
N GLN A 374 35.11 55.00 -37.20
CA GLN A 374 35.39 54.56 -38.58
C GLN A 374 36.18 53.23 -38.66
N ALA A 375 36.87 52.82 -37.59
CA ALA A 375 37.54 51.51 -37.51
C ALA A 375 36.54 50.35 -37.32
N ASN A 376 35.35 50.63 -36.77
CA ASN A 376 34.27 49.65 -36.55
C ASN A 376 33.64 49.11 -37.85
N LYS A 377 34.19 49.43 -39.03
CA LYS A 377 33.75 48.85 -40.31
C LYS A 377 34.00 47.33 -40.39
N ALA A 378 34.88 46.78 -39.54
CA ALA A 378 35.06 45.34 -39.37
C ALA A 378 33.88 44.65 -38.64
N ASP A 379 33.12 45.37 -37.82
CA ASP A 379 31.98 44.81 -37.06
C ASP A 379 30.79 44.44 -37.96
N VAL A 380 30.80 44.81 -39.24
CA VAL A 380 29.75 44.45 -40.20
C VAL A 380 29.80 42.97 -40.57
N GLU A 381 30.97 42.33 -40.54
CA GLU A 381 31.13 40.88 -40.79
C GLU A 381 30.58 40.03 -39.62
N TYR A 382 30.43 40.63 -38.43
CA TYR A 382 29.74 40.02 -37.29
C TYR A 382 28.21 39.99 -37.48
N VAL A 383 27.63 40.92 -38.25
CA VAL A 383 26.17 41.04 -38.43
C VAL A 383 25.59 39.89 -39.25
N ASP A 384 26.29 39.40 -40.28
CA ASP A 384 25.84 38.25 -41.07
C ASP A 384 25.90 36.94 -40.26
N ASN A 385 26.94 36.76 -39.43
CA ASN A 385 27.02 35.64 -38.49
C ASN A 385 25.89 35.68 -37.44
N VAL A 386 25.49 36.88 -36.98
CA VAL A 386 24.32 37.06 -36.12
C VAL A 386 23.02 36.73 -36.86
N ALA A 387 22.90 37.04 -38.16
CA ALA A 387 21.73 36.69 -38.96
C ALA A 387 21.57 35.16 -39.14
N GLU A 388 22.66 34.43 -39.38
CA GLU A 388 22.65 32.96 -39.40
C GLU A 388 22.28 32.38 -38.03
N GLY A 389 22.84 32.92 -36.94
CA GLY A 389 22.48 32.53 -35.57
C GLY A 389 21.00 32.79 -35.23
N VAL A 390 20.41 33.88 -35.73
CA VAL A 390 18.98 34.18 -35.59
C VAL A 390 18.12 33.21 -36.39
N LEU A 391 18.54 32.82 -37.60
CA LEU A 391 17.89 31.79 -38.41
C LEU A 391 17.94 30.41 -37.73
N ALA A 392 19.09 30.02 -37.19
CA ALA A 392 19.25 28.79 -36.42
C ALA A 392 18.36 28.78 -35.16
N ASN A 393 18.35 29.88 -34.39
CA ASN A 393 17.46 30.04 -33.24
C ASN A 393 15.97 30.01 -33.63
N LYS A 394 15.59 30.56 -34.80
CA LYS A 394 14.22 30.48 -35.30
C LYS A 394 13.82 29.03 -35.61
N VAL A 395 14.70 28.26 -36.27
CA VAL A 395 14.48 26.83 -36.53
C VAL A 395 14.38 26.05 -35.22
N ALA A 396 15.34 26.22 -34.30
CA ALA A 396 15.32 25.57 -32.99
C ALA A 396 14.06 25.92 -32.18
N SER A 397 13.58 27.17 -32.24
CA SER A 397 12.32 27.56 -31.58
C SER A 397 11.08 26.90 -32.19
N ALA A 398 11.11 26.61 -33.50
CA ALA A 398 10.04 25.88 -34.18
C ALA A 398 10.06 24.38 -33.83
N THR A 399 11.24 23.77 -33.73
CA THR A 399 11.42 22.40 -33.22
C THR A 399 10.93 22.30 -31.78
N ASN A 400 11.42 23.16 -30.87
CA ASN A 400 10.97 23.17 -29.47
C ASN A 400 9.44 23.35 -29.35
N LYS A 401 8.81 24.12 -30.24
CA LYS A 401 7.35 24.26 -30.29
C LYS A 401 6.64 22.97 -30.70
N ALA A 402 7.21 22.18 -31.60
CA ALA A 402 6.69 20.87 -31.98
C ALA A 402 6.88 19.87 -30.83
N ASP A 403 8.07 19.80 -30.23
CA ASP A 403 8.39 18.92 -29.11
C ASP A 403 7.49 19.20 -27.89
N ILE A 404 7.19 20.48 -27.61
CA ILE A 404 6.23 20.87 -26.56
C ILE A 404 4.81 20.38 -26.88
N ALA A 405 4.40 20.39 -28.14
CA ALA A 405 3.09 19.90 -28.55
C ALA A 405 2.99 18.36 -28.45
N GLU A 406 4.05 17.64 -28.81
CA GLU A 406 4.14 16.18 -28.64
C GLU A 406 4.16 15.78 -27.16
N ASN A 407 4.97 16.45 -26.34
CA ASN A 407 4.98 16.27 -24.88
C ASN A 407 3.60 16.57 -24.25
N LYS A 408 2.88 17.58 -24.75
CA LYS A 408 1.51 17.88 -24.30
C LYS A 408 0.55 16.73 -24.63
N ALA A 409 0.61 16.18 -25.84
CA ALA A 409 -0.22 15.04 -26.24
C ALA A 409 0.11 13.77 -25.43
N TYR A 410 1.39 13.52 -25.13
CA TYR A 410 1.80 12.43 -24.24
C TYR A 410 1.26 12.61 -22.82
N LEU A 411 1.36 13.82 -22.25
CA LEU A 411 0.81 14.13 -20.93
C LEU A 411 -0.72 13.98 -20.87
N ASP A 412 -1.44 14.33 -21.92
CA ASP A 412 -2.89 14.12 -22.01
C ASP A 412 -3.23 12.62 -22.00
N SER A 413 -2.52 11.80 -22.78
CA SER A 413 -2.69 10.34 -22.77
C SER A 413 -2.36 9.71 -21.40
N VAL A 414 -1.31 10.20 -20.72
CA VAL A 414 -0.98 9.78 -19.34
C VAL A 414 -2.08 10.19 -18.36
N ALA A 415 -2.69 11.36 -18.52
CA ALA A 415 -3.80 11.83 -17.68
C ALA A 415 -5.07 10.98 -17.88
N GLU A 416 -5.39 10.60 -19.13
CA GLU A 416 -6.47 9.67 -19.44
C GLU A 416 -6.23 8.29 -18.81
N GLY A 417 -5.01 7.74 -18.94
CA GLY A 417 -4.62 6.48 -18.30
C GLY A 417 -4.70 6.53 -16.77
N ALA A 418 -4.30 7.66 -16.16
CA ALA A 418 -4.44 7.87 -14.72
C ALA A 418 -5.92 7.94 -14.27
N LEU A 419 -6.79 8.56 -15.07
CA LEU A 419 -8.23 8.61 -14.82
C LEU A 419 -8.87 7.22 -14.94
N ALA A 420 -8.52 6.44 -15.97
CA ALA A 420 -8.96 5.06 -16.14
C ALA A 420 -8.54 4.17 -14.95
N ASN A 421 -7.29 4.29 -14.49
CA ASN A 421 -6.80 3.57 -13.31
C ASN A 421 -7.53 3.98 -12.03
N LYS A 422 -7.90 5.26 -11.87
CA LYS A 422 -8.71 5.75 -10.74
C LYS A 422 -10.13 5.15 -10.76
N VAL A 423 -10.75 5.03 -11.94
CA VAL A 423 -12.05 4.37 -12.10
C VAL A 423 -11.94 2.88 -11.76
N ALA A 424 -10.97 2.16 -12.33
CA ALA A 424 -10.75 0.73 -12.06
C ALA A 424 -10.47 0.45 -10.57
N SER A 425 -9.68 1.29 -9.90
CA SER A 425 -9.44 1.19 -8.45
C SER A 425 -10.72 1.39 -7.63
N THR A 426 -11.63 2.26 -8.09
CA THR A 426 -12.94 2.49 -7.46
C THR A 426 -13.86 1.28 -7.63
N THR A 427 -13.90 0.66 -8.82
CA THR A 427 -14.63 -0.59 -9.07
C THR A 427 -14.10 -1.73 -8.19
N ASN A 428 -12.77 -1.97 -8.21
CA ASN A 428 -12.15 -3.02 -7.39
C ASN A 428 -12.44 -2.83 -5.89
N LYS A 429 -12.53 -1.58 -5.40
CA LYS A 429 -12.91 -1.27 -4.02
C LYS A 429 -14.37 -1.68 -3.71
N ALA A 430 -15.29 -1.53 -4.66
CA ALA A 430 -16.67 -1.97 -4.53
C ALA A 430 -16.76 -3.52 -4.56
N ASP A 431 -16.06 -4.17 -5.49
CA ASP A 431 -16.03 -5.63 -5.60
C ASP A 431 -15.45 -6.29 -4.34
N ILE A 432 -14.40 -5.71 -3.74
CA ILE A 432 -13.84 -6.14 -2.46
C ILE A 432 -14.87 -5.99 -1.32
N ALA A 433 -15.68 -4.93 -1.33
CA ALA A 433 -16.72 -4.73 -0.32
C ALA A 433 -17.86 -5.76 -0.44
N GLU A 434 -18.31 -6.06 -1.65
CA GLU A 434 -19.35 -7.08 -1.87
C GLU A 434 -18.81 -8.49 -1.58
N ASN A 435 -17.57 -8.81 -1.99
CA ASN A 435 -16.93 -10.07 -1.61
C ASN A 435 -16.80 -10.22 -0.09
N LYS A 436 -16.51 -9.13 0.65
CA LYS A 436 -16.47 -9.16 2.12
C LYS A 436 -17.85 -9.47 2.72
N LYS A 437 -18.93 -8.96 2.14
CA LYS A 437 -20.32 -9.26 2.53
C LYS A 437 -20.68 -10.72 2.23
N ASN A 438 -20.32 -11.23 1.05
CA ASN A 438 -20.56 -12.64 0.68
C ASN A 438 -19.78 -13.61 1.58
N ILE A 439 -18.54 -13.30 1.95
CA ILE A 439 -17.75 -14.08 2.91
C ILE A 439 -18.41 -14.09 4.30
N ALA A 440 -19.03 -12.99 4.72
CA ALA A 440 -19.76 -12.92 5.99
C ALA A 440 -21.04 -13.80 5.95
N ALA A 441 -21.84 -13.70 4.88
CA ALA A 441 -23.01 -14.56 4.69
C ALA A 441 -22.65 -16.05 4.66
N ASN A 442 -21.66 -16.45 3.84
CA ASN A 442 -21.18 -17.83 3.79
C ASN A 442 -20.70 -18.35 5.16
N LYS A 443 -20.15 -17.47 6.02
CA LYS A 443 -19.74 -17.83 7.38
C LYS A 443 -20.95 -18.09 8.28
N GLU A 444 -22.03 -17.34 8.13
CA GLU A 444 -23.29 -17.58 8.84
C GLU A 444 -23.93 -18.91 8.38
N ASP A 445 -24.03 -19.14 7.07
CA ASP A 445 -24.53 -20.40 6.49
C ASP A 445 -23.76 -21.63 6.98
N ILE A 446 -22.42 -21.55 7.03
CA ILE A 446 -21.56 -22.63 7.54
C ILE A 446 -21.84 -22.90 9.03
N ASN A 447 -22.08 -21.87 9.84
CA ASN A 447 -22.41 -22.05 11.25
C ASN A 447 -23.79 -22.68 11.44
N GLU A 448 -24.79 -22.29 10.64
CA GLU A 448 -26.12 -22.91 10.66
C GLU A 448 -26.07 -24.39 10.26
N LEU A 449 -25.33 -24.71 9.19
CA LEU A 449 -25.11 -26.08 8.74
C LEU A 449 -24.39 -26.93 9.80
N ALA A 450 -23.38 -26.36 10.48
CA ALA A 450 -22.68 -27.02 11.58
C ALA A 450 -23.61 -27.30 12.78
N ASN A 451 -24.45 -26.35 13.16
CA ASN A 451 -25.46 -26.53 14.21
C ASN A 451 -26.48 -27.61 13.85
N THR A 452 -26.95 -27.62 12.59
CA THR A 452 -27.85 -28.66 12.06
C THR A 452 -27.19 -30.05 12.08
N ALA A 453 -25.91 -30.14 11.73
CA ALA A 453 -25.16 -31.39 11.80
C ALA A 453 -25.00 -31.91 13.25
N ILE A 454 -24.84 -31.02 14.23
CA ILE A 454 -24.80 -31.35 15.66
C ILE A 454 -26.17 -31.83 16.16
N ALA A 455 -27.27 -31.18 15.75
CA ALA A 455 -28.63 -31.63 16.07
C ALA A 455 -28.90 -33.04 15.51
N ASN A 456 -28.61 -33.26 14.22
CA ASN A 456 -28.74 -34.56 13.57
C ASN A 456 -27.88 -35.64 14.25
N LYS A 457 -26.67 -35.30 14.73
CA LYS A 457 -25.81 -36.21 15.51
C LYS A 457 -26.50 -36.66 16.80
N PHE A 458 -27.16 -35.74 17.51
CA PHE A 458 -27.91 -36.05 18.74
C PHE A 458 -29.13 -36.94 18.46
N ASP A 459 -29.90 -36.62 17.42
CA ASP A 459 -31.07 -37.42 17.01
C ASP A 459 -30.67 -38.85 16.57
N ILE A 460 -29.56 -39.02 15.87
CA ILE A 460 -29.02 -40.35 15.53
C ILE A 460 -28.66 -41.16 16.79
N VAL A 461 -28.04 -40.52 17.79
CA VAL A 461 -27.73 -41.19 19.08
C VAL A 461 -29.01 -41.57 19.82
N HIS A 462 -29.99 -40.67 19.88
CA HIS A 462 -31.28 -40.91 20.53
C HIS A 462 -32.05 -42.05 19.83
N ASN A 463 -32.11 -42.04 18.50
CA ASN A 463 -32.78 -43.07 17.71
C ASN A 463 -32.07 -44.42 17.83
N LYS A 464 -30.72 -44.45 17.89
CA LYS A 464 -29.96 -45.68 18.17
C LYS A 464 -30.30 -46.26 19.55
N ALA A 465 -30.47 -45.42 20.58
CA ALA A 465 -30.90 -45.89 21.90
C ALA A 465 -32.33 -46.47 21.88
N LYS A 466 -33.27 -45.81 21.19
CA LYS A 466 -34.65 -46.33 20.98
C LYS A 466 -34.66 -47.69 20.27
N ILE A 467 -33.85 -47.85 19.22
CA ILE A 467 -33.72 -49.13 18.50
C ILE A 467 -33.24 -50.23 19.46
N HIS A 468 -32.23 -49.97 20.29
CA HIS A 468 -31.71 -50.96 21.23
C HIS A 468 -32.72 -51.37 22.33
N MET A 469 -33.57 -50.43 22.76
CA MET A 469 -34.69 -50.75 23.67
C MET A 469 -35.73 -51.64 22.99
N LEU A 470 -36.01 -51.45 21.69
CA LEU A 470 -36.92 -52.28 20.90
C LEU A 470 -36.34 -53.69 20.64
N GLU A 471 -35.04 -53.80 20.36
CA GLU A 471 -34.32 -55.08 20.28
C GLU A 471 -34.46 -55.87 21.59
N THR A 472 -34.19 -55.21 22.73
CA THR A 472 -34.33 -55.82 24.06
C THR A 472 -35.77 -56.28 24.34
N SER A 473 -36.75 -55.42 24.06
CA SER A 473 -38.18 -55.74 24.22
C SER A 473 -38.61 -56.95 23.36
N THR A 474 -37.99 -57.12 22.19
CA THR A 474 -38.26 -58.24 21.26
C THR A 474 -37.71 -59.57 21.81
N LEU A 475 -36.57 -59.54 22.51
CA LEU A 475 -36.01 -60.71 23.21
C LEU A 475 -36.90 -61.10 24.40
N ASP A 476 -37.34 -60.14 25.21
CA ASP A 476 -38.23 -60.38 26.35
C ASP A 476 -39.60 -60.93 25.92
N LEU A 477 -40.14 -60.47 24.80
CA LEU A 477 -41.36 -61.01 24.21
C LEU A 477 -41.19 -62.47 23.77
N THR A 478 -40.04 -62.81 23.15
CA THR A 478 -39.71 -64.19 22.75
C THR A 478 -39.58 -65.13 23.96
N SER A 479 -38.90 -64.66 25.02
CA SER A 479 -38.78 -65.36 26.30
C SER A 479 -40.16 -65.58 26.96
N THR A 480 -40.98 -64.53 26.97
CA THR A 480 -42.35 -64.57 27.51
C THR A 480 -43.22 -65.56 26.74
N LYS A 481 -43.17 -65.56 25.41
CA LYS A 481 -43.90 -66.53 24.56
C LYS A 481 -43.51 -67.97 24.89
N THR A 482 -42.22 -68.24 25.04
CA THR A 482 -41.72 -69.58 25.44
C THR A 482 -42.25 -69.98 26.82
N ARG A 483 -42.25 -69.05 27.78
CA ARG A 483 -42.79 -69.29 29.14
C ARG A 483 -44.30 -69.53 29.14
N VAL A 484 -45.06 -68.81 28.32
CA VAL A 484 -46.51 -69.03 28.14
C VAL A 484 -46.77 -70.42 27.59
N SER A 485 -46.11 -70.84 26.52
CA SER A 485 -46.29 -72.20 25.98
C SER A 485 -45.84 -73.31 26.93
N ALA A 486 -44.83 -73.06 27.78
CA ALA A 486 -44.48 -73.98 28.85
C ALA A 486 -45.56 -74.06 29.96
N LEU A 487 -46.26 -72.96 30.26
CA LEU A 487 -47.38 -72.92 31.20
C LEU A 487 -48.65 -73.57 30.63
N GLU A 488 -48.96 -73.36 29.35
CA GLU A 488 -50.07 -74.02 28.64
C GLU A 488 -49.92 -75.55 28.74
N ASN A 489 -48.76 -76.09 28.35
CA ASN A 489 -48.45 -77.52 28.45
C ASN A 489 -48.56 -78.06 29.89
N ARG A 490 -48.08 -77.30 30.88
CA ARG A 490 -48.18 -77.67 32.30
C ARG A 490 -49.63 -77.68 32.79
N THR A 491 -50.46 -76.74 32.33
CA THR A 491 -51.88 -76.64 32.67
C THR A 491 -52.65 -77.83 32.09
N SER A 492 -52.48 -78.17 30.81
CA SER A 492 -53.14 -79.34 30.21
C SER A 492 -52.69 -80.67 30.86
N ALA A 493 -51.42 -80.79 31.24
CA ALA A 493 -50.91 -81.93 31.99
C ALA A 493 -51.49 -82.00 33.42
N LEU A 494 -51.69 -80.85 34.08
CA LEU A 494 -52.33 -80.77 35.40
C LEU A 494 -53.81 -81.15 35.32
N GLU A 495 -54.55 -80.61 34.35
CA GLU A 495 -55.96 -80.94 34.10
C GLU A 495 -56.14 -82.45 33.87
N THR A 496 -55.31 -83.06 33.03
CA THR A 496 -55.29 -84.51 32.80
C THR A 496 -55.02 -85.30 34.09
N ARG A 497 -54.08 -84.84 34.92
CA ARG A 497 -53.77 -85.46 36.21
C ARG A 497 -54.90 -85.32 37.22
N VAL A 498 -55.56 -84.16 37.30
CA VAL A 498 -56.71 -83.90 38.18
C VAL A 498 -57.89 -84.77 37.77
N ASN A 499 -58.20 -84.86 36.48
CA ASN A 499 -59.26 -85.74 35.97
C ASN A 499 -58.98 -87.21 36.27
N LYS A 500 -57.73 -87.67 36.09
CA LYS A 500 -57.32 -89.03 36.45
C LYS A 500 -57.37 -89.28 37.96
N LEU A 501 -56.96 -88.31 38.78
CA LEU A 501 -57.03 -88.39 40.24
C LEU A 501 -58.49 -88.51 40.71
N ASN A 502 -59.38 -87.65 40.21
CA ASN A 502 -60.81 -87.70 40.53
C ASN A 502 -61.44 -89.05 40.14
N LYS A 503 -61.09 -89.58 38.96
CA LYS A 503 -61.52 -90.92 38.53
C LYS A 503 -60.99 -92.03 39.46
N ASN A 504 -59.72 -91.99 39.83
CA ASN A 504 -59.10 -92.99 40.70
C ASN A 504 -59.68 -92.95 42.12
N LEU A 505 -59.88 -91.76 42.70
CA LEU A 505 -60.52 -91.58 44.02
C LEU A 505 -61.96 -92.07 44.01
N SER A 506 -62.75 -91.66 43.01
CA SER A 506 -64.15 -92.09 42.87
C SER A 506 -64.27 -93.62 42.77
N ALA A 507 -63.37 -94.24 42.02
CA ALA A 507 -63.30 -95.69 41.88
C ALA A 507 -62.81 -96.40 43.17
N GLY A 508 -61.88 -95.80 43.93
CA GLY A 508 -61.45 -96.32 45.23
C GLY A 508 -62.56 -96.28 46.29
N ILE A 509 -63.39 -95.23 46.28
CA ILE A 509 -64.60 -95.14 47.12
C ILE A 509 -65.59 -96.23 46.71
N ALA A 510 -65.85 -96.42 45.40
CA ALA A 510 -66.67 -97.52 44.91
C ALA A 510 -66.14 -98.90 45.35
N GLY A 511 -64.82 -99.12 45.28
CA GLY A 511 -64.16 -100.35 45.74
C GLY A 511 -64.31 -100.61 47.24
N THR A 512 -64.17 -99.56 48.03
CA THR A 512 -64.39 -99.62 49.49
C THR A 512 -65.85 -99.92 49.80
N ALA A 513 -66.81 -99.27 49.13
CA ALA A 513 -68.23 -99.55 49.28
C ALA A 513 -68.57 -101.01 48.92
N ALA A 514 -67.99 -101.55 47.84
CA ALA A 514 -68.13 -102.95 47.47
C ALA A 514 -67.62 -103.90 48.57
N LEU A 515 -66.43 -103.63 49.14
CA LEU A 515 -65.86 -104.39 50.25
C LEU A 515 -66.74 -104.30 51.52
N SER A 516 -67.26 -103.11 51.84
CA SER A 516 -68.14 -102.90 52.99
C SER A 516 -69.42 -103.71 52.89
N MET A 517 -70.05 -103.77 51.71
CA MET A 517 -71.33 -104.46 51.48
C MET A 517 -71.23 -105.99 51.42
N MET A 518 -70.03 -106.58 51.38
CA MET A 518 -69.87 -108.04 51.52
C MET A 518 -70.41 -108.53 52.88
N PRO A 519 -71.30 -109.54 52.92
CA PRO A 519 -71.80 -110.11 54.18
C PRO A 519 -70.70 -110.66 55.10
N THR A 520 -70.99 -110.70 56.40
CA THR A 520 -70.11 -111.32 57.41
C THR A 520 -70.76 -112.62 57.90
N ALA A 521 -69.98 -113.70 58.03
CA ALA A 521 -70.46 -114.96 58.59
C ALA A 521 -71.08 -114.76 60.00
N GLY A 522 -72.32 -115.25 60.20
CA GLY A 522 -73.04 -115.07 61.47
C GLY A 522 -72.81 -116.20 62.49
N GLU A 523 -72.59 -117.42 62.01
CA GLU A 523 -72.54 -118.64 62.83
C GLU A 523 -71.14 -118.96 63.35
N LYS A 524 -71.02 -119.86 64.33
CA LYS A 524 -69.71 -120.28 64.88
C LYS A 524 -69.04 -121.29 63.95
N GLY A 525 -67.75 -121.11 63.63
CA GLY A 525 -67.02 -121.98 62.70
C GLY A 525 -67.42 -121.83 61.23
N ALA A 526 -68.32 -120.91 60.89
CA ALA A 526 -68.71 -120.66 59.52
C ALA A 526 -67.66 -119.80 58.79
N HIS A 527 -67.38 -120.15 57.53
CA HIS A 527 -66.48 -119.43 56.64
C HIS A 527 -67.19 -119.23 55.29
N TYR A 528 -67.33 -117.99 54.83
CA TYR A 528 -68.03 -117.64 53.60
C TYR A 528 -67.07 -117.01 52.59
N ILE A 529 -67.16 -117.46 51.34
CA ILE A 529 -66.74 -116.63 50.19
C ILE A 529 -67.88 -115.65 49.94
N THR A 530 -67.56 -114.36 49.90
CA THR A 530 -68.53 -113.28 49.77
C THR A 530 -68.11 -112.33 48.68
N ALA A 531 -69.09 -111.79 47.97
CA ALA A 531 -68.90 -110.76 46.96
C ALA A 531 -69.78 -109.55 47.28
N GLY A 532 -69.37 -108.38 46.79
CA GLY A 532 -70.11 -107.14 46.91
C GLY A 532 -69.88 -106.26 45.69
N ALA A 533 -70.80 -105.34 45.43
CA ALA A 533 -70.67 -104.36 44.36
C ALA A 533 -70.84 -102.95 44.96
N GLY A 534 -70.16 -101.98 44.34
CA GLY A 534 -70.17 -100.59 44.78
C GLY A 534 -70.21 -99.65 43.59
N HIS A 535 -70.96 -98.57 43.72
CA HIS A 535 -71.03 -97.49 42.73
C HIS A 535 -70.78 -96.17 43.45
N TYR A 536 -69.94 -95.32 42.87
CA TYR A 536 -69.74 -93.96 43.36
C TYR A 536 -69.26 -93.05 42.23
N ASN A 537 -69.93 -91.90 42.06
CA ASN A 537 -69.54 -90.83 41.14
C ASN A 537 -69.16 -91.31 39.73
N GLY A 538 -70.02 -92.12 39.10
CA GLY A 538 -69.82 -92.66 37.75
C GLY A 538 -68.77 -93.78 37.65
N GLN A 539 -68.09 -94.14 38.75
CA GLN A 539 -67.21 -95.31 38.83
C GLN A 539 -67.91 -96.48 39.51
N GLN A 540 -67.50 -97.69 39.15
CA GLN A 540 -68.05 -98.95 39.65
C GLN A 540 -66.93 -99.84 40.18
N ALA A 541 -67.27 -100.73 41.09
CA ALA A 541 -66.35 -101.73 41.60
C ALA A 541 -67.07 -103.01 42.02
N ILE A 542 -66.32 -104.11 41.97
CA ILE A 542 -66.76 -105.43 42.45
C ILE A 542 -65.69 -105.91 43.42
N ALA A 543 -66.12 -106.36 44.61
CA ALA A 543 -65.29 -106.92 45.65
C ALA A 543 -65.56 -108.41 45.83
N ILE A 544 -64.52 -109.16 46.16
CA ILE A 544 -64.58 -110.58 46.53
C ILE A 544 -63.67 -110.78 47.75
N GLY A 545 -64.08 -111.65 48.67
CA GLY A 545 -63.24 -112.01 49.81
C GLY A 545 -63.88 -113.02 50.76
N LEU A 546 -63.14 -113.31 51.82
CA LEU A 546 -63.46 -114.32 52.81
C LEU A 546 -63.89 -113.65 54.12
N THR A 547 -65.06 -114.03 54.63
CA THR A 547 -65.45 -113.72 56.01
C THR A 547 -65.61 -115.01 56.80
N GLY A 548 -65.39 -114.98 58.11
CA GLY A 548 -65.54 -116.19 58.90
C GLY A 548 -65.41 -115.97 60.39
N ASN A 549 -65.94 -116.92 61.15
CA ASN A 549 -65.90 -116.91 62.61
C ASN A 549 -65.17 -118.15 63.12
N SER A 550 -64.31 -117.96 64.10
CA SER A 550 -63.71 -119.06 64.87
C SER A 550 -64.76 -120.03 65.43
N ASN A 551 -64.39 -121.30 65.62
CA ASN A 551 -65.27 -122.34 66.18
C ASN A 551 -65.83 -121.99 67.56
N SER A 552 -65.13 -121.17 68.36
CA SER A 552 -65.63 -120.67 69.65
C SER A 552 -66.77 -119.65 69.51
N GLY A 553 -66.85 -118.97 68.35
CA GLY A 553 -67.70 -117.81 68.11
C GLY A 553 -67.22 -116.50 68.74
N LYS A 554 -65.99 -116.48 69.28
CA LYS A 554 -65.40 -115.31 69.95
C LYS A 554 -64.59 -114.41 69.01
N PHE A 555 -63.98 -114.95 67.96
CA PHE A 555 -63.31 -114.16 66.91
C PHE A 555 -64.06 -114.25 65.59
N ASN A 556 -64.15 -113.12 64.89
CA ASN A 556 -64.61 -113.00 63.50
C ASN A 556 -63.54 -112.31 62.64
N TYR A 557 -63.47 -112.61 61.35
CA TYR A 557 -62.58 -111.95 60.41
C TYR A 557 -63.29 -111.65 59.07
N LYS A 558 -62.76 -110.67 58.35
CA LYS A 558 -63.17 -110.28 57.00
C LYS A 558 -61.94 -109.81 56.23
N VAL A 559 -61.64 -110.46 55.11
CA VAL A 559 -60.52 -110.13 54.22
C VAL A 559 -61.04 -110.10 52.79
N GLY A 560 -60.70 -109.10 51.99
CA GLY A 560 -61.15 -109.02 50.60
C GLY A 560 -60.36 -108.05 49.75
N ALA A 561 -60.57 -108.16 48.44
CA ALA A 561 -60.04 -107.29 47.41
C ALA A 561 -61.16 -106.85 46.46
N SER A 562 -61.09 -105.63 45.93
CA SER A 562 -61.99 -105.13 44.90
C SER A 562 -61.26 -104.71 43.64
N ALA A 563 -61.81 -105.07 42.48
CA ALA A 563 -61.46 -104.47 41.20
C ALA A 563 -62.39 -103.27 40.93
N THR A 564 -61.86 -102.20 40.36
CA THR A 564 -62.59 -100.94 40.14
C THR A 564 -62.44 -100.47 38.68
N THR A 565 -63.39 -99.66 38.17
CA THR A 565 -63.38 -99.14 36.78
C THR A 565 -62.23 -98.16 36.46
N SER A 566 -61.43 -97.77 37.46
CA SER A 566 -60.16 -97.04 37.22
C SER A 566 -58.95 -97.96 37.01
N GLY A 567 -59.10 -99.27 37.25
CA GLY A 567 -57.99 -100.23 37.31
C GLY A 567 -57.21 -100.20 38.63
N SER A 568 -57.57 -99.34 39.59
CA SER A 568 -56.92 -99.27 40.91
C SER A 568 -57.66 -100.17 41.90
N PRO A 569 -57.09 -101.31 42.35
CA PRO A 569 -57.76 -102.17 43.32
C PRO A 569 -57.74 -101.58 44.73
N VAL A 570 -58.69 -102.00 45.55
CA VAL A 570 -58.70 -101.76 47.01
C VAL A 570 -58.60 -103.11 47.70
N VAL A 571 -57.79 -103.21 48.74
CA VAL A 571 -57.67 -104.44 49.56
C VAL A 571 -57.88 -104.08 51.03
N GLY A 572 -58.53 -104.97 51.78
CA GLY A 572 -58.86 -104.71 53.17
C GLY A 572 -58.95 -106.01 53.98
N ALA A 573 -58.48 -105.95 55.22
CA ALA A 573 -58.56 -107.03 56.18
C ALA A 573 -58.96 -106.47 57.56
N GLY A 574 -59.73 -107.23 58.31
CA GLY A 574 -60.15 -106.89 59.67
C GLY A 574 -60.46 -108.13 60.49
N VAL A 575 -60.22 -108.04 61.78
CA VAL A 575 -60.55 -109.07 62.78
C VAL A 575 -61.27 -108.40 63.94
N GLY A 576 -62.31 -109.05 64.45
CA GLY A 576 -63.05 -108.65 65.64
C GLY A 576 -62.94 -109.73 66.72
N TYR A 577 -62.87 -109.29 67.97
CA TYR A 577 -63.07 -110.15 69.13
C TYR A 577 -64.37 -109.73 69.82
N ARG A 578 -65.25 -110.71 70.07
CA ARG A 578 -66.55 -110.53 70.73
C ARG A 578 -66.52 -111.25 72.07
N TRP A 579 -66.54 -110.45 73.13
CA TRP A 579 -66.87 -110.87 74.48
C TRP A 579 -68.32 -110.47 74.82
N LYS A 580 -68.78 -110.86 76.00
CA LYS A 580 -70.00 -110.38 76.65
C LYS A 580 -69.62 -109.81 78.01
#